data_AF-A0A4Q3B085-F1
#
_entry.id   AF-A0A4Q3B085-F1
#
_cell.length_a   1.000
_cell.length_b   1.000
_cell.length_c   1.000
_cell.angle_alpha   90.00
_cell.angle_beta   90.00
_cell.angle_gamma   90.00
#
_symmetry.space_group_name_H-M   'P 1'
#
loop_
_entity.id
_entity.type
_entity.pdbx_description
1 polymer ?
#
loop_
_entity_poly.entity_id
_entity_poly.type
_entity_poly.pdbx_seq_one_letter_code
_entity_poly.pdbx_strand_id
1 'polypeptide(L)'
;VKIHSKVQFPPITEETTTENNAIGLSYGLGWGLLKCSYGKAFFKEGHDDAWRNYNINFIDKGISIIIMTNSANGELIFKELLDTLIADNCTPWKWESYFPYNYKPG
;
A
#
# COMPACT_ATOMS: atom_id res chain seq x y z
N VAL A 1 15.27 1.05 -5.03
CA VAL A 1 15.87 0.79 -3.70
C VAL A 1 14.96 -0.16 -2.95
N LYS A 2 15.48 -1.24 -2.36
CA LYS A 2 14.66 -2.16 -1.54
C LYS A 2 14.26 -1.48 -0.24
N ILE A 3 13.05 -1.74 0.23
CA ILE A 3 12.53 -1.15 1.47
C ILE A 3 12.58 -2.19 2.58
N HIS A 4 13.21 -1.81 3.69
CA HIS A 4 13.27 -2.62 4.91
C HIS A 4 12.69 -1.90 6.13
N SER A 5 12.26 -0.64 6.01
CA SER A 5 11.63 0.06 7.12
C SER A 5 10.33 -0.64 7.54
N LYS A 6 10.02 -0.58 8.83
CA LYS A 6 8.80 -1.17 9.39
C LYS A 6 7.52 -0.49 8.91
N VAL A 7 7.55 0.84 8.76
CA VAL A 7 6.46 1.67 8.24
C VAL A 7 7.01 2.70 7.24
N GLN A 8 6.14 3.25 6.40
CA GLN A 8 6.51 4.29 5.43
C GLN A 8 6.77 5.63 6.13
N PHE A 9 5.82 6.06 6.98
CA PHE A 9 5.89 7.30 7.73
C PHE A 9 5.38 7.14 9.17
N PRO A 10 5.88 7.97 10.11
CA PRO A 10 7.09 8.76 10.00
C PRO A 10 8.34 7.85 10.06
N PRO A 11 9.34 8.01 9.19
CA PRO A 11 10.53 7.15 9.16
C PRO A 11 11.58 7.63 10.19
N ILE A 12 11.15 8.09 11.37
CA ILE A 12 12.07 8.56 12.42
C ILE A 12 12.75 7.41 13.16
N THR A 13 12.33 6.17 12.89
CA THR A 13 12.88 4.96 13.50
C THR A 13 13.80 4.23 12.53
N GLU A 14 14.89 3.66 13.04
CA GLU A 14 15.76 2.75 12.29
C GLU A 14 15.28 1.29 12.31
N GLU A 15 14.07 1.04 12.82
CA GLU A 15 13.50 -0.31 12.86
C GLU A 15 13.34 -0.90 11.45
N THR A 16 13.84 -2.12 11.30
CA THR A 16 13.74 -2.88 10.05
C THR A 16 12.86 -4.12 10.19
N THR A 17 12.31 -4.58 9.07
CA THR A 17 11.48 -5.78 8.99
C THR A 17 11.76 -6.55 7.70
N THR A 18 11.39 -7.83 7.71
CA THR A 18 11.38 -8.73 6.56
C THR A 18 9.97 -9.03 6.05
N GLU A 19 8.92 -8.48 6.69
CA GLU A 19 7.51 -8.75 6.38
C GLU A 19 7.15 -8.57 4.90
N ASN A 20 7.75 -7.56 4.24
CA ASN A 20 7.47 -7.24 2.84
C ASN A 20 8.45 -7.87 1.84
N ASN A 21 9.36 -8.76 2.28
CA ASN A 21 10.34 -9.40 1.40
C ASN A 21 9.66 -10.27 0.33
N ALA A 22 8.56 -10.95 0.68
CA ALA A 22 7.84 -11.86 -0.23
C ALA A 22 7.28 -11.13 -1.46
N ILE A 23 6.82 -9.89 -1.28
CA ILE A 23 6.32 -9.03 -2.38
C ILE A 23 7.44 -8.20 -3.02
N GLY A 24 8.68 -8.29 -2.52
CA GLY A 24 9.82 -7.54 -3.04
C GLY A 24 9.65 -6.03 -2.97
N LEU A 25 9.05 -5.52 -1.90
CA LEU A 25 8.75 -4.09 -1.74
C LEU A 25 10.00 -3.23 -1.97
N SER A 26 9.86 -2.28 -2.89
CA SER A 26 10.92 -1.36 -3.28
C SER A 26 10.34 -0.03 -3.74
N TYR A 27 11.18 1.00 -3.82
CA TYR A 27 10.80 2.32 -4.33
C TYR A 27 11.80 2.79 -5.39
N GLY A 28 11.33 3.48 -6.43
CA GLY A 28 12.18 4.02 -7.49
C GLY A 28 11.46 5.07 -8.32
N LEU A 29 12.16 6.14 -8.71
CA LEU A 29 11.63 7.26 -9.51
C LEU A 29 10.28 7.80 -9.00
N GLY A 30 10.09 7.82 -7.68
CA GLY A 30 8.85 8.29 -7.05
C GLY A 30 7.70 7.30 -7.00
N TRP A 31 7.90 6.03 -7.36
CA TRP A 31 6.88 4.98 -7.33
C TRP A 31 7.23 3.84 -6.39
N GLY A 32 6.22 3.33 -5.68
CA GLY A 32 6.28 2.06 -4.98
C GLY A 32 6.20 0.90 -5.98
N LEU A 33 7.01 -0.12 -5.78
CA LEU A 33 7.15 -1.28 -6.66
C LEU A 33 7.03 -2.56 -5.85
N LEU A 34 6.24 -3.52 -6.35
CA LEU A 34 6.04 -4.81 -5.71
C LEU A 34 5.72 -5.90 -6.75
N LYS A 35 5.65 -7.15 -6.29
CA LYS A 35 5.25 -8.31 -7.08
C LYS A 35 4.20 -9.13 -6.34
N CYS A 36 3.26 -9.68 -7.09
CA CYS A 36 2.16 -10.48 -6.57
C CYS A 36 1.66 -11.50 -7.59
N SER A 37 0.53 -12.17 -7.29
CA SER A 37 -0.13 -13.10 -8.20
C SER A 37 -0.54 -12.49 -9.54
N TYR A 38 -0.71 -11.16 -9.61
CA TYR A 38 -0.98 -10.43 -10.85
C TYR A 38 0.28 -10.06 -11.64
N GLY A 39 1.47 -10.43 -11.16
CA GLY A 39 2.75 -10.08 -11.77
C GLY A 39 3.38 -8.86 -11.11
N LYS A 40 4.04 -8.02 -11.91
CA LYS A 40 4.65 -6.78 -11.41
C LYS A 40 3.58 -5.72 -11.20
N ALA A 41 3.63 -5.02 -10.08
CA ALA A 41 2.77 -3.89 -9.81
C ALA A 41 3.57 -2.66 -9.39
N PHE A 42 2.99 -1.49 -9.64
CA PHE A 42 3.47 -0.22 -9.14
C PHE A 42 2.32 0.58 -8.54
N PHE A 43 2.62 1.32 -7.48
CA PHE A 43 1.63 2.04 -6.70
C PHE A 43 2.15 3.42 -6.29
N LYS A 44 1.21 4.33 -6.04
CA LYS A 44 1.46 5.59 -5.38
C LYS A 44 0.29 5.96 -4.48
N GLU A 45 0.68 6.60 -3.41
CA GLU A 45 -0.18 7.04 -2.33
C GLU A 45 0.07 8.51 -2.04
N GLY A 46 -0.91 9.14 -1.40
CA GLY A 46 -0.74 10.47 -0.85
C GLY A 46 -1.79 10.77 0.20
N HIS A 47 -1.36 11.54 1.18
CA HIS A 47 -2.23 12.06 2.22
C HIS A 47 -2.00 13.57 2.39
N ASP A 48 -3.06 14.29 2.69
CA ASP A 48 -3.08 15.67 3.18
C ASP A 48 -4.30 15.81 4.11
N ASP A 49 -4.43 16.83 4.95
CA ASP A 49 -5.41 16.93 6.06
C ASP A 49 -6.67 16.07 5.91
N ALA A 50 -7.54 16.39 4.94
CA ALA A 50 -8.77 15.66 4.65
C ALA A 50 -8.73 14.81 3.36
N TRP A 51 -7.62 14.78 2.62
CA TRP A 51 -7.53 14.09 1.33
C TRP A 51 -6.69 12.83 1.45
N ARG A 52 -7.20 11.72 0.90
CA ARG A 52 -6.42 10.47 0.76
C ARG A 52 -6.54 9.97 -0.66
N ASN A 53 -5.43 9.50 -1.22
CA ASN A 53 -5.42 8.81 -2.50
C ASN A 53 -4.48 7.61 -2.47
N TYR A 54 -4.86 6.58 -3.22
CA TYR A 54 -4.05 5.41 -3.47
C TYR A 54 -4.32 4.93 -4.89
N ASN A 55 -3.28 4.55 -5.61
CA ASN A 55 -3.41 3.80 -6.84
C ASN A 55 -2.49 2.59 -6.87
N ILE A 56 -2.92 1.51 -7.51
CA ILE A 56 -2.10 0.34 -7.80
C ILE A 56 -2.41 -0.18 -9.20
N ASN A 57 -1.35 -0.55 -9.93
CA ASN A 57 -1.42 -0.84 -11.35
C ASN A 57 -0.67 -2.13 -11.65
N PHE A 58 -1.29 -3.02 -12.43
CA PHE A 58 -0.77 -4.34 -12.79
C PHE A 58 -0.52 -4.40 -14.30
N ILE A 59 0.74 -4.18 -14.70
CA ILE A 59 1.14 -3.98 -16.10
C ILE A 59 0.72 -5.17 -16.97
N ASP A 60 1.04 -6.38 -16.51
CA ASP A 60 0.83 -7.62 -17.27
C ASP A 60 -0.67 -7.97 -17.44
N LYS A 61 -1.55 -7.30 -16.68
CA LYS A 61 -3.00 -7.55 -16.67
C LYS A 61 -3.80 -6.40 -17.26
N GLY A 62 -3.20 -5.23 -17.47
CA GLY A 62 -3.93 -4.03 -17.89
C GLY A 62 -4.96 -3.56 -16.87
N ILE A 63 -4.71 -3.80 -15.57
CA ILE A 63 -5.61 -3.42 -14.48
C ILE A 63 -5.02 -2.24 -13.72
N SER A 64 -5.86 -1.25 -13.41
CA SER A 64 -5.53 -0.12 -12.55
C SER A 64 -6.68 0.15 -11.58
N ILE A 65 -6.37 0.29 -10.31
CA ILE A 65 -7.30 0.73 -9.28
C ILE A 65 -6.83 2.10 -8.78
N ILE A 66 -7.75 3.06 -8.73
CA ILE A 66 -7.52 4.40 -8.20
C ILE A 66 -8.62 4.67 -7.17
N ILE A 67 -8.20 5.04 -5.96
CA ILE A 67 -9.08 5.40 -4.86
C ILE A 67 -8.75 6.84 -4.48
N MET A 68 -9.78 7.68 -4.41
CA MET A 68 -9.66 9.08 -3.98
C MET A 68 -10.76 9.35 -2.97
N THR A 69 -10.41 9.98 -1.86
CA THR A 69 -11.36 10.32 -0.80
C THR A 69 -11.10 11.73 -0.29
N ASN A 70 -12.16 12.37 0.18
CA ASN A 70 -12.17 13.69 0.82
C ASN A 70 -12.47 13.57 2.32
N SER A 71 -12.03 12.47 2.94
CA SER A 71 -12.09 12.26 4.38
C SER A 71 -10.75 11.76 4.91
N ALA A 72 -10.33 12.30 6.06
CA ALA A 72 -9.18 11.78 6.80
C ALA A 72 -9.33 10.29 7.19
N ASN A 73 -10.56 9.78 7.20
CA ASN A 73 -10.87 8.38 7.50
C ASN A 73 -10.82 7.46 6.26
N GLY A 74 -10.50 7.98 5.07
CA GLY A 74 -10.58 7.22 3.82
C GLY A 74 -9.72 5.96 3.77
N GLU A 75 -8.55 5.97 4.39
CA GLU A 75 -7.62 4.83 4.41
C GLU A 75 -8.18 3.60 5.14
N LEU A 76 -9.16 3.79 6.04
CA LEU A 76 -9.79 2.70 6.80
C LEU A 76 -10.52 1.68 5.93
N ILE A 77 -10.84 2.02 4.67
CA ILE A 77 -11.52 1.13 3.72
C ILE A 77 -10.62 0.63 2.60
N PHE A 78 -9.37 1.11 2.49
CA PHE A 78 -8.51 0.79 1.34
C PHE A 78 -8.23 -0.71 1.26
N LYS A 79 -7.85 -1.33 2.38
CA LYS A 79 -7.56 -2.77 2.41
C LYS A 79 -8.77 -3.61 1.99
N GLU A 80 -9.95 -3.35 2.57
CA GLU A 80 -11.17 -4.11 2.24
C GLU A 80 -11.60 -3.90 0.79
N LEU A 81 -11.46 -2.67 0.28
CA LEU A 81 -11.80 -2.36 -1.10
C LEU A 81 -10.87 -3.06 -2.09
N LEU A 82 -9.56 -3.07 -1.84
CA LEU A 82 -8.58 -3.76 -2.67
C LEU A 82 -8.77 -5.28 -2.63
N ASP A 83 -9.04 -5.85 -1.46
CA ASP A 83 -9.37 -7.27 -1.32
C ASP A 83 -10.64 -7.63 -2.12
N THR A 84 -11.67 -6.78 -2.07
CA THR A 84 -12.93 -6.99 -2.80
C THR A 84 -12.76 -6.86 -4.32
N LEU A 85 -12.04 -5.85 -4.79
CA LEU A 85 -11.94 -5.54 -6.23
C LEU A 85 -10.96 -6.44 -6.97
N ILE A 86 -9.86 -6.83 -6.32
CA ILE A 86 -8.77 -7.54 -6.97
C ILE A 86 -8.25 -8.73 -6.15
N ALA A 87 -8.93 -9.18 -5.08
CA ALA A 87 -8.41 -10.22 -4.19
C ALA A 87 -6.97 -9.91 -3.76
N ASP A 88 -6.75 -8.65 -3.37
CA ASP A 88 -5.42 -8.12 -3.12
C ASP A 88 -4.69 -8.91 -2.02
N ASN A 89 -3.49 -9.37 -2.36
CA ASN A 89 -2.59 -10.06 -1.45
C ASN A 89 -1.23 -9.35 -1.32
N CYS A 90 -1.12 -8.14 -1.85
CA CYS A 90 0.18 -7.53 -2.10
C CYS A 90 0.33 -6.08 -1.69
N THR A 91 -0.76 -5.33 -1.53
CA THR A 91 -0.67 -4.00 -0.94
C THR A 91 -0.07 -4.15 0.47
N PRO A 92 1.04 -3.45 0.76
CA PRO A 92 1.72 -3.53 2.05
C PRO A 92 0.97 -2.69 3.09
N TRP A 93 -0.31 -2.99 3.34
CA TRP A 93 -1.24 -2.18 4.12
C TRP A 93 -0.74 -1.86 5.54
N LYS A 94 0.01 -2.76 6.18
CA LYS A 94 0.64 -2.49 7.49
C LYS A 94 1.72 -1.42 7.40
N TRP A 95 2.56 -1.50 6.36
CA TRP A 95 3.65 -0.56 6.14
C TRP A 95 3.11 0.84 5.79
N GLU A 96 2.02 0.88 5.02
CA GLU A 96 1.24 2.07 4.68
C GLU A 96 0.40 2.63 5.83
N SER A 97 0.26 1.88 6.93
CA SER A 97 -0.66 2.20 8.04
C SER A 97 -2.15 2.25 7.64
N TYR A 98 -2.56 1.51 6.61
CA TYR A 98 -3.96 1.34 6.19
C TYR A 98 -4.68 0.30 7.06
N PHE A 99 -4.73 0.54 8.37
CA PHE A 99 -5.42 -0.34 9.30
C PHE A 99 -6.95 -0.27 9.06
N PRO A 100 -7.61 -1.41 8.77
CA PRO A 100 -9.06 -1.44 8.58
C PRO A 100 -9.84 -0.89 9.77
N TYR A 101 -11.04 -0.36 9.55
CA TYR A 101 -11.91 0.16 10.63
C TYR A 101 -12.25 -0.87 11.71
N ASN A 102 -12.17 -2.16 11.39
CA ASN A 102 -12.44 -3.28 12.29
C ASN A 102 -11.16 -3.94 12.84
N TYR A 103 -9.98 -3.34 12.58
CA TYR A 103 -8.70 -3.86 13.03
C TYR A 103 -8.61 -3.86 14.56
N LYS A 104 -8.33 -5.03 15.13
CA LYS A 104 -8.03 -5.19 16.55
C LYS A 104 -6.54 -5.53 16.67
N PRO A 105 -5.72 -4.68 17.30
CA PRO A 105 -4.35 -5.06 17.61
C PRO A 105 -4.38 -6.31 18.50
N GLY A 106 -3.61 -7.33 18.10
CA GLY A 106 -3.41 -8.55 18.88
C GLY A 106 -2.41 -8.37 20.01
#